data_AF-A0A0G4JXJ6-F1
#
_entry.id   AF-A0A0G4JXJ6-F1
#
_cell.length_a   1.000
_cell.length_b   1.000
_cell.length_c   1.000
_cell.angle_alpha   90.00
_cell.angle_beta   90.00
_cell.angle_gamma   90.00
#
_symmetry.space_group_name_H-M   'P 1'
#
loop_
_entity.id
_entity.type
_entity.pdbx_description
1 polymer ?
#
loop_
_entity_poly.entity_id
_entity_poly.type
_entity_poly.pdbx_seq_one_letter_code
_entity_poly.pdbx_strand_id
1 'polypeptide(L)' 'MDRTYISGIERGIRNPTLEVLYIIATGLHIDLAMLFAFHDPA' A
#
# COMPACT_ATOMS: atom_id res chain seq x y z
N MET A 1 -10.93 -1.81 -6.93
CA MET A 1 -9.54 -2.02 -7.37
C MET A 1 -9.40 -3.49 -7.75
N ASP A 2 -8.74 -3.82 -8.86
CA ASP A 2 -8.57 -5.22 -9.27
C ASP A 2 -7.32 -5.85 -8.63
N ARG A 3 -7.36 -7.18 -8.45
CA ARG A 3 -6.25 -7.95 -7.86
C ARG A 3 -4.93 -7.77 -8.61
N THR A 4 -4.94 -7.63 -9.93
CA THR A 4 -3.73 -7.41 -10.73
C THR A 4 -3.07 -6.06 -10.45
N TYR A 5 -3.87 -5.03 -10.16
CA TYR A 5 -3.36 -3.72 -9.78
C TYR A 5 -2.70 -3.76 -8.39
N ILE A 6 -3.36 -4.40 -7.42
CA ILE A 6 -2.81 -4.60 -6.05
C ILE A 6 -1.51 -5.38 -6.11
N SER A 7 -1.48 -6.52 -6.83
CA SER A 7 -0.26 -7.32 -6.99
C SER A 7 0.88 -6.55 -7.66
N GLY A 8 0.56 -5.62 -8.57
CA GLY A 8 1.54 -4.73 -9.17
C GLY A 8 2.15 -3.72 -8.18
N ILE A 9 1.37 -3.25 -7.20
CA ILE A 9 1.87 -2.38 -6.12
C ILE A 9 2.82 -3.17 -5.21
N GLU A 10 2.40 -4.35 -4.75
CA GLU A 10 3.20 -5.20 -3.84
C GLU A 10 4.56 -5.60 -4.44
N ARG A 11 4.62 -5.79 -5.76
CA ARG A 11 5.85 -6.11 -6.50
C ARG A 11 6.69 -4.88 -6.87
N GLY A 12 6.26 -3.67 -6.53
CA GLY A 12 6.95 -2.42 -6.89
C GLY A 12 6.87 -2.05 -8.38
N ILE A 13 5.94 -2.63 -9.14
CA ILE A 13 5.75 -2.37 -10.59
C ILE A 13 4.88 -1.12 -10.81
N ARG A 14 4.07 -0.73 -9.82
CA ARG A 14 3.16 0.42 -9.88
C ARG A 14 3.59 1.52 -8.92
N ASN A 15 3.39 2.76 -9.36
CA ASN A 15 3.52 3.96 -8.53
C ASN A 15 2.12 4.51 -8.23
N PRO A 16 1.42 4.00 -7.20
CA PRO A 16 0.08 4.47 -6.85
C PRO A 16 0.11 5.93 -6.37
N THR A 17 -0.99 6.65 -6.60
CA THR A 17 -1.17 8.00 -6.03
C THR A 17 -1.40 7.92 -4.52
N LEU A 18 -1.25 9.06 -3.83
CA LEU A 18 -1.53 9.14 -2.39
C LEU A 18 -2.98 8.78 -2.05
N GLU A 19 -3.93 9.17 -2.91
CA GLU A 19 -5.35 8.82 -2.76
C GLU A 19 -5.57 7.30 -2.79
N VAL A 20 -4.91 6.61 -3.72
CA VAL A 20 -4.97 5.15 -3.81
C VAL A 20 -4.41 4.49 -2.55
N LEU A 21 -3.28 4.99 -2.05
CA LEU A 21 -2.68 4.50 -0.80
C LEU A 21 -3.61 4.72 0.40
N TYR A 22 -4.30 5.87 0.46
CA TYR A 22 -5.28 6.16 1.50
C TYR A 22 -6.50 5.22 1.45
N ILE A 23 -7.01 4.90 0.26
CA ILE A 23 -8.09 3.91 0.07
C ILE A 23 -7.65 2.54 0.58
N ILE A 24 -6.41 2.12 0.28
CA ILE A 24 -5.87 0.84 0.76
C ILE A 24 -5.78 0.84 2.30
N ALA A 25 -5.20 1.87 2.91
CA ALA A 25 -5.08 1.97 4.37
C ALA A 25 -6.45 1.95 5.07
N THR A 26 -7.42 2.69 4.51
CA THR A 26 -8.81 2.72 5.00
C THR A 26 -9.45 1.33 4.93
N GLY A 27 -9.27 0.61 3.83
CA GLY A 27 -9.79 -0.75 3.65
C GLY A 27 -9.14 -1.79 4.56
N LEU A 28 -7.92 -1.52 5.03
CA LEU A 28 -7.20 -2.35 6.00
C LEU A 28 -7.46 -1.94 7.46
N HIS A 29 -8.23 -0.86 7.69
CA HIS A 29 -8.49 -0.29 9.01
C HIS A 29 -7.21 0.08 9.79
N ILE A 30 -6.21 0.64 9.10
CA ILE A 30 -4.96 1.12 9.68
C ILE A 30 -4.70 2.57 9.28
N ASP A 31 -3.87 3.26 10.05
CA ASP A 31 -3.35 4.57 9.66
C ASP A 31 -2.47 4.45 8.41
N LEU A 32 -2.53 5.46 7.53
CA LEU A 32 -1.73 5.48 6.29
C LEU A 32 -0.23 5.29 6.54
N ALA A 33 0.29 5.84 7.64
CA ALA A 33 1.70 5.70 8.02
C ALA A 33 2.12 4.23 8.23
N MET A 34 1.20 3.36 8.65
CA MET A 34 1.48 1.93 8.87
C MET A 34 1.78 1.17 7.57
N LEU A 35 1.38 1.68 6.40
CA LEU A 35 1.79 1.10 5.10
C LEU A 35 3.31 1.20 4.87
N PHE A 36 3.99 2.07 5.61
CA PHE A 36 5.44 2.31 5.49
C PHE A 36 6.23 1.88 6.74
N ALA A 37 5.56 1.24 7.70
CA ALA A 37 6.20 0.70 8.89
C ALA A 37 6.94 -0.61 8.55
N PHE A 38 8.06 -0.48 7.83
CA PHE A 38 8.95 -1.60 7.55
C PHE A 38 9.89 -1.80 8.75
N HIS A 39 9.96 -3.01 9.27
CA HIS A 39 10.98 -3.35 10.27
C HIS A 39 12.32 -3.47 9.52
N ASP A 40 13.24 -2.56 9.79
CA ASP A 40 14.63 -2.73 9.38
C ASP A 40 15.21 -3.91 10.17
N PRO A 41 15.68 -4.99 9.53
CA PRO A 41 16.51 -5.96 10.22
C PRO A 41 17.82 -5.26 10.57
N ALA A 42 17.99 -4.92 11.85
CA ALA A 42 19.26 -4.49 12.43
C ALA A 42 20.36 -5.54 12.24
#